data_AF-A0A9D4CE28-F1
#
_entry.id   AF-A0A9D4CE28-F1
#
_cell.length_a   1.000
_cell.length_b   1.000
_cell.length_c   1.000
_cell.angle_alpha   90.00
_cell.angle_beta   90.00
_cell.angle_gamma   90.00
#
_symmetry.space_group_name_H-M   'P 1'
#
loop_
_entity.id
_entity.type
_entity.pdbx_description
1 polymer ?
#
loop_
_entity_poly.entity_id
_entity_poly.type
_entity_poly.pdbx_seq_one_letter_code
_entity_poly.pdbx_strand_id
1 'polypeptide(L)'
;MQSSQQESNTMQSSQQESITMQSFQHDFTTMQSSQQESITMQSFQHYFTTMQSSQQESITMQSFQLDFTTMQISQQESITMQ
;
A
#
# COMPACT_ATOMS: atom_id res chain seq x y z
N MET A 1 0.86 -29.65 4.16
CA MET A 1 0.50 -28.94 2.92
C MET A 1 -0.12 -27.62 3.33
N GLN A 2 0.62 -26.53 3.23
CA GLN A 2 0.09 -25.19 3.44
C GLN A 2 0.12 -24.55 2.05
N SER A 3 -1.03 -24.49 1.39
CA SER A 3 -1.15 -23.84 0.09
C SER A 3 -1.10 -22.34 0.36
N SER A 4 0.07 -21.73 0.21
CA SER A 4 0.16 -20.28 0.17
C SER A 4 -0.56 -19.82 -1.09
N GLN A 5 -1.74 -19.21 -0.94
CA GLN A 5 -2.39 -18.53 -2.06
C GLN A 5 -1.65 -17.21 -2.29
N GLN A 6 -1.32 -16.91 -3.55
CA GLN A 6 -0.81 -15.60 -3.92
C GLN A 6 -1.99 -14.78 -4.44
N GLU A 7 -2.24 -13.62 -3.84
CA GLU A 7 -3.27 -12.69 -4.31
C GLU A 7 -2.64 -11.41 -4.86
N SER A 8 -3.28 -10.82 -5.89
CA SER A 8 -2.85 -9.56 -6.45
C SER A 8 -4.03 -8.60 -6.59
N ASN A 9 -3.86 -7.39 -6.04
CA ASN A 9 -4.86 -6.34 -6.07
C ASN A 9 -4.33 -5.12 -6.82
N THR A 10 -5.12 -4.59 -7.75
CA THR A 10 -4.81 -3.32 -8.45
C THR A 10 -5.94 -2.34 -8.22
N MET A 11 -5.63 -1.15 -7.73
CA MET A 11 -6.59 -0.06 -7.56
C MET A 11 -6.16 1.17 -8.36
N GLN A 12 -7.13 1.76 -9.06
CA GLN A 12 -6.95 3.01 -9.79
C GLN A 12 -8.06 3.99 -9.40
N SER A 13 -7.70 5.19 -8.99
CA SER A 13 -8.66 6.24 -8.60
C SER A 13 -8.16 7.63 -8.94
N SER A 14 -9.04 8.63 -8.90
CA SER A 14 -8.68 10.04 -9.15
C SER A 14 -8.94 10.94 -7.93
N GLN A 15 -9.71 10.51 -6.94
CA GLN A 15 -10.13 11.33 -5.78
C GLN A 15 -10.37 10.46 -4.53
N GLN A 16 -9.35 9.90 -3.89
CA GLN A 16 -9.57 8.99 -2.76
C GLN A 16 -9.05 9.54 -1.43
N GLU A 17 -9.94 9.94 -0.54
CA GLU A 17 -9.57 10.53 0.76
C GLU A 17 -8.96 9.50 1.73
N SER A 18 -9.36 8.22 1.70
CA SER A 18 -8.65 7.20 2.50
C SER A 18 -8.67 5.80 1.89
N ILE A 19 -7.51 5.14 1.85
CA ILE A 19 -7.38 3.71 1.55
C ILE A 19 -6.87 2.99 2.80
N THR A 20 -7.55 1.91 3.18
CA THR A 20 -7.03 0.92 4.13
C THR A 20 -6.89 -0.43 3.45
N MET A 21 -5.70 -1.04 3.53
CA MET A 21 -5.46 -2.38 3.03
C MET A 21 -4.95 -3.29 4.15
N GLN A 22 -5.51 -4.51 4.19
CA GLN A 22 -5.05 -5.59 5.04
C GLN A 22 -4.72 -6.79 4.16
N SER A 23 -3.49 -7.27 4.22
CA SER A 23 -3.02 -8.44 3.46
C SER A 23 -2.44 -9.51 4.40
N PHE A 24 -2.70 -10.77 4.06
CA PHE A 24 -2.28 -11.93 4.85
C PHE A 24 -1.74 -13.00 3.87
N GLN A 25 -0.43 -13.31 3.94
CA GLN A 25 0.34 -14.15 2.98
C GLN A 25 0.76 -13.44 1.68
N HIS A 26 1.43 -14.18 0.77
CA HIS A 26 2.18 -13.70 -0.41
C HIS A 26 1.37 -12.81 -1.37
N ASP A 27 1.17 -11.54 -1.00
CA ASP A 27 0.30 -10.62 -1.72
C ASP A 27 1.09 -9.53 -2.45
N PHE A 28 0.51 -9.05 -3.55
CA PHE A 28 1.02 -7.93 -4.32
C PHE A 28 -0.07 -6.89 -4.54
N THR A 29 0.15 -5.66 -4.09
CA THR A 29 -0.79 -4.56 -4.38
C THR A 29 -0.14 -3.46 -5.20
N THR A 30 -0.84 -3.02 -6.25
CA THR A 30 -0.52 -1.79 -6.97
C THR A 30 -1.64 -0.78 -6.80
N MET A 31 -1.28 0.46 -6.46
CA MET A 31 -2.21 1.59 -6.36
C MET A 31 -1.74 2.73 -7.25
N GLN A 32 -2.67 3.25 -8.06
CA GLN A 32 -2.48 4.49 -8.81
C GLN A 32 -3.58 5.49 -8.45
N SER A 33 -3.18 6.68 -8.00
CA SER A 33 -4.12 7.77 -7.71
C SER A 33 -3.64 9.13 -8.21
N SER A 34 -4.57 10.03 -8.49
CA SER A 34 -4.26 11.45 -8.76
C SER A 34 -4.32 12.31 -7.49
N GLN A 35 -5.21 11.99 -6.55
CA GLN A 35 -5.33 12.68 -5.27
C GLN A 35 -5.68 11.67 -4.17
N GLN A 36 -4.89 11.67 -3.10
CA GLN A 36 -5.17 10.88 -1.90
C GLN A 36 -4.88 11.66 -0.62
N GLU A 37 -5.74 11.55 0.40
CA GLU A 37 -5.44 12.17 1.71
C GLU A 37 -4.70 11.17 2.61
N SER A 38 -5.15 9.91 2.71
CA SER A 38 -4.51 8.92 3.58
C SER A 38 -4.42 7.51 3.01
N ILE A 39 -3.29 6.82 3.25
CA ILE A 39 -3.13 5.38 3.07
C ILE A 39 -2.71 4.74 4.39
N THR A 40 -3.42 3.68 4.78
CA THR A 40 -3.00 2.76 5.84
C THR A 40 -2.84 1.36 5.28
N MET A 41 -1.68 0.75 5.49
CA MET A 41 -1.44 -0.66 5.14
C MET A 41 -1.01 -1.45 6.36
N GLN A 42 -1.63 -2.62 6.55
CA GLN A 42 -1.24 -3.60 7.57
C GLN A 42 -0.95 -4.94 6.89
N SER A 43 0.29 -5.42 7.00
CA SER A 43 0.75 -6.68 6.41
C SER A 43 1.37 -7.62 7.46
N PHE A 44 1.07 -8.91 7.34
CA PHE A 44 1.51 -9.92 8.31
C PHE A 44 2.62 -10.89 7.80
N GLN A 45 2.86 -10.99 6.48
CA GLN A 45 3.87 -11.87 5.85
C GLN A 45 4.48 -11.23 4.58
N HIS A 46 5.19 -11.99 3.72
CA HIS A 46 5.80 -11.53 2.46
C HIS A 46 4.84 -10.71 1.61
N TYR A 47 5.07 -9.41 1.50
CA TYR A 47 4.16 -8.52 0.79
C TYR A 47 4.92 -7.47 -0.02
N PHE A 48 4.35 -7.11 -1.15
CA PHE A 48 4.88 -6.09 -2.04
C PHE A 48 3.83 -5.04 -2.37
N THR A 49 4.15 -3.77 -2.14
CA THR A 49 3.32 -2.64 -2.57
C THR A 49 4.04 -1.76 -3.58
N THR A 50 3.34 -1.41 -4.65
CA THR A 50 3.67 -0.24 -5.47
C THR A 50 2.59 0.82 -5.35
N MET A 51 2.99 2.05 -5.03
CA MET A 51 2.09 3.21 -4.99
C MET A 51 2.60 4.29 -5.93
N GLN A 52 1.73 4.74 -6.83
CA GLN A 52 1.97 5.95 -7.62
C GLN A 52 0.88 6.97 -7.33
N SER A 53 1.26 8.16 -6.85
CA SER A 53 0.32 9.25 -6.58
C SER A 53 0.84 10.60 -7.06
N SER A 54 -0.06 11.50 -7.46
CA SER A 54 0.31 12.89 -7.76
C SER A 54 0.31 13.77 -6.49
N GLN A 55 -0.57 13.49 -5.52
CA GLN A 55 -0.66 14.22 -4.23
C GLN A 55 -1.07 13.29 -3.09
N GLN A 56 -0.39 13.40 -1.93
CA GLN A 56 -0.63 12.57 -0.76
C GLN A 56 -0.35 13.29 0.57
N GLU A 57 -1.28 13.30 1.52
CA GLU A 57 -1.03 13.90 2.85
C GLU A 57 -0.35 12.91 3.81
N SER A 58 -0.85 11.68 3.92
CA SER A 58 -0.32 10.71 4.90
C SER A 58 -0.25 9.26 4.41
N ILE A 59 0.87 8.60 4.72
CA ILE A 59 1.05 7.15 4.54
C ILE A 59 1.49 6.53 5.88
N THR A 60 0.75 5.52 6.32
CA THR A 60 1.11 4.67 7.45
C THR A 60 1.21 3.22 7.00
N MET A 61 2.35 2.59 7.28
CA MET A 61 2.58 1.17 7.02
C MET A 61 2.95 0.48 8.32
N GLN A 62 2.29 -0.64 8.62
CA GLN A 62 2.65 -1.53 9.72
C GLN A 62 2.90 -2.92 9.17
N SER A 63 4.10 -3.43 9.41
CA SER A 63 4.57 -4.72 8.91
C SER A 63 5.08 -5.61 10.03
N PHE A 64 4.70 -6.88 10.02
CA PHE A 64 5.21 -7.88 10.96
C PHE A 64 6.37 -8.73 10.42
N GLN A 65 6.75 -8.62 9.13
CA GLN A 65 7.74 -9.52 8.51
C GLN A 65 8.56 -8.91 7.35
N LEU A 66 8.66 -9.58 6.19
CA LEU A 66 9.54 -9.23 5.06
C LEU A 66 8.72 -8.49 4.00
N ASP A 67 8.84 -7.16 3.96
CA ASP A 67 8.03 -6.29 3.10
C ASP A 67 8.91 -5.50 2.11
N PHE A 68 8.38 -5.27 0.92
CA PHE A 68 8.99 -4.34 -0.03
C PHE A 68 7.96 -3.33 -0.53
N THR A 69 8.24 -2.05 -0.30
CA THR A 69 7.38 -0.96 -0.74
C THR A 69 8.13 -0.06 -1.71
N THR A 70 7.53 0.18 -2.87
CA THR A 70 7.94 1.25 -3.80
C THR A 70 6.88 2.34 -3.82
N MET A 71 7.29 3.59 -3.59
CA MET A 71 6.42 4.76 -3.64
C MET A 71 6.98 5.78 -4.63
N GLN A 72 6.13 6.25 -5.54
CA GLN A 72 6.42 7.39 -6.40
C GLN A 72 5.31 8.42 -6.20
N ILE A 73 5.63 9.50 -5.50
CA ILE A 73 4.67 10.54 -5.12
C ILE A 73 5.21 11.90 -5.55
N SER A 74 4.40 12.70 -6.25
CA SER A 74 4.85 14.02 -6.71
C SER A 74 4.79 15.10 -5.63
N GLN A 75 3.85 15.03 -4.68
CA GLN A 75 3.76 15.93 -3.51
C GLN A 75 3.37 15.16 -2.24
N GLN A 76 4.07 15.41 -1.13
CA GLN A 76 3.92 14.63 0.11
C GLN A 76 4.05 15.46 1.39
N GLU A 77 3.20 15.19 2.39
CA GLU A 77 3.30 15.78 3.74
C GLU A 77 3.88 14.83 4.81
N SER A 78 3.60 13.52 4.79
CA SER A 78 4.16 12.57 5.79
C SER A 78 4.21 11.09 5.37
N ILE A 79 5.23 10.36 5.86
CA ILE A 79 5.36 8.88 5.81
C ILE A 79 5.74 8.36 7.20
N THR A 80 5.03 7.34 7.67
CA THR A 80 5.42 6.54 8.84
C THR A 80 5.44 5.06 8.49
N MET A 81 6.55 4.39 8.80
CA MET A 81 6.70 2.94 8.70
C MET A 81 7.02 2.38 10.09
N GLN A 82 6.29 1.33 10.50
CA GLN A 82 6.43 0.69 11.81
C GLN A 82 6.64 -0.82 11.67
#